data_AF-A0A1V4VE38-F1
#
_entry.id   AF-A0A1V4VE38-F1
#
_cell.length_a   1.000
_cell.length_b   1.000
_cell.length_c   1.000
_cell.angle_alpha   90.00
_cell.angle_beta   90.00
_cell.angle_gamma   90.00
#
_symmetry.space_group_name_H-M   'P 1'
#
loop_
_entity.id
_entity.type
_entity.pdbx_description
1 polymer ?
#
loop_
_entity_poly.entity_id
_entity_poly.type
_entity_poly.pdbx_seq_one_letter_code
_entity_poly.pdbx_strand_id
1 'polypeptide(L)'
;MRSFTNNPSPAYKKAVAVLKKLAEDEGTDSAHRAYAEAVWEQCKKQYISKHGLKPSGGHPCVSRLIGRRCSALPGGGSSPCHIPGWDHVSLWLKDGKPEVYVSQPYSLSLNEMRNLVRFCDEYGLTVSVSTWPAWHFPGGVLTMEVRKANR
;
A
#
# COMPACT_ATOMS: atom_id res chain seq x y z
N MET A 1 -18.12 -2.66 26.30
CA MET A 1 -17.51 -1.70 25.36
C MET A 1 -16.19 -2.28 24.87
N ARG A 2 -15.94 -2.34 23.55
CA ARG A 2 -14.67 -2.86 22.98
C ARG A 2 -13.58 -1.79 23.15
N SER A 3 -12.39 -2.17 23.64
CA SER A 3 -11.20 -1.31 23.69
C SER A 3 -10.08 -1.95 22.88
N PHE A 4 -9.31 -1.13 22.16
CA PHE A 4 -8.14 -1.55 21.39
C PHE A 4 -6.82 -1.18 22.06
N THR A 5 -6.87 -0.65 23.28
CA THR A 5 -5.70 -0.36 24.12
C THR A 5 -6.00 -0.67 25.58
N ASN A 6 -5.01 -1.18 26.31
CA ASN A 6 -5.15 -1.50 27.73
C ASN A 6 -4.98 -0.26 28.62
N ASN A 7 -4.21 0.74 28.18
CA ASN A 7 -3.86 1.94 28.96
C ASN A 7 -4.06 3.22 28.11
N PRO A 8 -5.31 3.68 27.89
CA PRO A 8 -5.58 4.85 27.07
C PRO A 8 -5.13 6.13 27.77
N SER A 9 -4.24 6.88 27.12
CA SER A 9 -3.84 8.22 27.57
C SER A 9 -5.00 9.23 27.51
N PRO A 10 -4.92 10.38 28.21
CA PRO A 10 -5.94 11.43 28.09
C PRO A 10 -6.15 11.91 26.65
N ALA A 11 -5.07 12.04 25.87
CA ALA A 11 -5.14 12.41 24.45
C ALA A 11 -5.86 11.34 23.62
N TYR A 12 -5.57 10.05 23.86
CA TYR A 12 -6.27 8.95 23.19
C TYR A 12 -7.78 8.99 23.46
N LYS A 13 -8.18 9.17 24.73
CA LYS A 13 -9.61 9.27 25.10
C LYS A 13 -10.30 10.44 24.40
N LYS A 14 -9.64 11.60 24.32
CA LYS A 14 -10.15 12.77 23.58
C LYS A 14 -10.30 12.47 22.09
N ALA A 15 -9.30 11.86 21.46
CA ALA A 15 -9.37 11.50 20.04
C ALA A 15 -10.53 10.54 19.75
N VAL A 16 -10.71 9.49 20.57
CA VAL A 16 -11.85 8.56 20.45
C VAL A 16 -13.18 9.29 20.60
N ALA A 17 -13.31 10.21 21.56
CA ALA A 17 -14.54 10.97 21.76
C ALA A 17 -14.87 11.86 20.55
N VAL A 18 -13.87 12.54 19.98
CA VAL A 18 -14.04 13.36 18.77
C VAL A 18 -14.45 12.51 17.57
N LEU A 19 -13.79 11.38 17.33
CA LEU A 19 -14.12 10.49 16.21
C LEU A 19 -15.53 9.88 16.35
N LYS A 20 -15.95 9.55 17.57
CA LYS A 20 -17.33 9.09 17.84
C LYS A 20 -18.34 10.17 17.50
N LYS A 21 -18.13 11.39 17.99
CA LYS A 21 -19.02 12.52 17.70
C LYS A 21 -19.10 12.78 16.20
N LEU A 22 -17.97 12.76 15.49
CA LEU A 22 -17.95 12.92 14.03
C LEU A 22 -18.74 11.81 13.32
N ALA A 23 -18.65 10.57 13.81
CA ALA A 23 -19.43 9.46 13.27
C ALA A 23 -20.94 9.59 13.54
N GLU A 24 -21.32 10.15 14.69
CA GLU A 24 -22.72 10.40 15.07
C GLU A 24 -23.34 11.55 14.28
N ASP A 25 -22.60 12.66 14.14
CA ASP A 25 -23.08 13.90 13.51
C ASP A 25 -23.02 13.85 11.97
N GLU A 26 -21.97 13.25 11.40
CA GLU A 26 -21.68 13.29 9.95
C GLU A 26 -21.55 11.91 9.31
N GLY A 27 -21.67 10.84 10.08
CA GLY A 27 -21.53 9.46 9.61
C GLY A 27 -20.10 8.91 9.67
N THR A 28 -19.99 7.58 9.58
CA THR A 28 -18.72 6.87 9.79
C THR A 28 -17.64 7.19 8.76
N ASP A 29 -18.02 7.61 7.54
CA ASP A 29 -17.05 8.01 6.51
C ASP A 29 -16.24 9.24 6.92
N SER A 30 -16.89 10.27 7.49
CA SER A 30 -16.18 11.45 8.01
C SER A 30 -15.17 11.09 9.09
N ALA A 31 -15.53 10.20 10.03
CA ALA A 31 -14.61 9.70 11.05
C ALA A 31 -13.41 8.94 10.46
N HIS A 32 -13.62 8.10 9.44
CA HIS A 32 -12.53 7.40 8.75
C HIS A 32 -11.60 8.37 8.02
N ARG A 33 -12.14 9.36 7.30
CA ARG A 33 -11.34 10.37 6.61
C ARG A 33 -10.50 11.20 7.57
N ALA A 34 -11.09 11.65 8.68
CA ALA A 34 -10.37 12.41 9.70
C ALA A 34 -9.20 11.60 10.29
N TYR A 35 -9.42 10.31 10.56
CA TYR A 35 -8.34 9.41 10.99
C TYR A 35 -7.26 9.26 9.91
N ALA A 36 -7.66 8.96 8.67
CA ALA A 36 -6.74 8.78 7.55
C ALA A 36 -5.87 10.03 7.31
N GLU A 37 -6.49 11.21 7.30
CA GLU A 37 -5.81 12.50 7.14
C GLU A 37 -4.79 12.75 8.26
N ALA A 38 -5.14 12.40 9.51
CA ALA A 38 -4.26 12.62 10.65
C ALA A 38 -3.00 11.72 10.66
N VAL A 39 -3.05 10.53 10.02
CA VAL A 39 -1.99 9.52 10.22
C VAL A 39 -1.27 9.07 8.96
N TRP A 40 -1.74 9.39 7.74
CA TRP A 40 -1.19 8.83 6.51
C TRP A 40 0.31 9.10 6.33
N GLU A 41 0.78 10.31 6.65
CA GLU A 41 2.20 10.64 6.58
C GLU A 41 3.02 9.78 7.52
N GLN A 42 2.53 9.60 8.75
CA GLN A 42 3.24 8.83 9.77
C GLN A 42 3.29 7.35 9.40
N CYS A 43 2.21 6.79 8.84
CA CYS A 43 2.20 5.44 8.28
C CYS A 43 3.25 5.28 7.18
N LYS A 44 3.35 6.24 6.25
CA LYS A 44 4.35 6.23 5.18
C LYS A 44 5.78 6.34 5.73
N LYS A 45 6.01 7.24 6.71
CA LYS A 45 7.32 7.40 7.38
C LYS A 45 7.74 6.13 8.12
N GLN A 46 6.81 5.47 8.81
CA GLN A 46 7.04 4.20 9.48
C GLN A 46 7.42 3.09 8.49
N TYR A 47 6.73 2.98 7.36
CA TYR A 47 7.09 2.03 6.31
C TYR A 47 8.50 2.27 5.77
N ILE A 48 8.83 3.52 5.42
CA ILE A 48 10.16 3.93 4.97
C ILE A 48 11.23 3.52 5.99
N SER A 49 11.02 3.87 7.26
CA SER A 49 11.98 3.61 8.33
C SER A 49 12.16 2.11 8.59
N LYS A 50 11.06 1.34 8.66
CA LYS A 50 11.11 -0.11 8.91
C LYS A 50 11.88 -0.87 7.83
N HIS A 51 11.73 -0.47 6.57
CA HIS A 51 12.29 -1.22 5.44
C HIS A 51 13.58 -0.61 4.86
N GLY A 52 13.98 0.60 5.29
CA GLY A 52 15.14 1.30 4.75
C GLY A 52 14.99 1.67 3.27
N LEU A 53 13.78 2.04 2.85
CA LEU A 53 13.43 2.27 1.44
C LEU A 53 13.35 3.75 1.09
N LYS A 54 13.53 4.08 -0.19
CA LYS A 54 13.25 5.42 -0.73
C LYS A 54 12.24 5.35 -1.87
N PRO A 55 11.30 6.29 -1.98
CA PRO A 55 10.38 6.30 -3.12
C PRO A 55 11.17 6.54 -4.40
N SER A 56 10.85 5.81 -5.46
CA SER A 56 11.43 6.06 -6.77
C SER A 56 10.84 7.34 -7.37
N GLY A 57 11.64 8.10 -8.11
CA GLY A 57 11.14 9.15 -8.98
C GLY A 57 10.42 8.59 -10.23
N GLY A 58 9.57 9.42 -10.81
CA GLY A 58 8.85 9.13 -12.06
C GLY A 58 7.70 8.13 -11.89
N HIS A 59 7.23 7.58 -13.03
CA HIS A 59 6.10 6.66 -13.05
C HIS A 59 6.45 5.30 -12.40
N PRO A 60 5.65 4.81 -11.42
CA PRO A 60 5.83 3.50 -10.81
C PRO A 60 5.41 2.40 -11.79
N CYS A 61 6.38 1.70 -12.35
CA CYS A 61 6.18 0.66 -13.36
C CYS A 61 6.77 -0.67 -12.87
N VAL A 62 5.96 -1.74 -12.85
CA VAL A 62 6.43 -3.07 -12.39
C VAL A 62 7.53 -3.62 -13.31
N SER A 63 7.56 -3.23 -14.59
CA SER A 63 8.67 -3.56 -15.49
C SER A 63 10.05 -3.18 -14.92
N ARG A 64 10.13 -2.05 -14.19
CA ARG A 64 11.38 -1.63 -13.54
C ARG A 64 11.80 -2.59 -12.43
N LEU A 65 10.85 -3.15 -11.68
CA LEU A 65 11.12 -4.15 -10.65
C LEU A 65 11.69 -5.41 -11.29
N ILE A 66 11.08 -5.92 -12.36
CA ILE A 66 11.51 -7.16 -13.05
C ILE A 66 12.73 -6.96 -13.97
N GLY A 67 13.28 -5.74 -14.05
CA GLY A 67 14.46 -5.44 -14.89
C GLY A 67 14.16 -5.42 -16.39
N ARG A 68 12.91 -5.16 -16.79
CA ARG A 68 12.49 -5.03 -18.19
C ARG A 68 12.19 -3.57 -18.54
N ARG A 69 12.25 -3.27 -19.85
CA ARG A 69 11.84 -1.96 -20.38
C ARG A 69 10.31 -1.85 -20.31
N CYS A 70 9.82 -0.70 -19.87
CA CYS A 70 8.39 -0.38 -19.86
C CYS A 70 7.81 -0.43 -21.28
N SER A 71 6.68 -1.12 -21.46
CA SER A 71 5.97 -1.24 -22.75
C SER A 71 5.45 0.09 -23.29
N ALA A 72 5.13 1.03 -22.40
CA ALA A 72 4.66 2.37 -22.79
C ALA A 72 5.77 3.27 -23.38
N LEU A 73 7.04 2.85 -23.33
CA LEU A 73 8.15 3.60 -23.92
C LEU A 73 8.45 3.10 -25.34
N PRO A 74 8.95 3.96 -26.26
CA PRO A 74 9.38 3.52 -27.59
C PRO A 74 10.36 2.35 -27.51
N GLY A 75 10.10 1.27 -28.23
CA GLY A 75 10.89 0.03 -28.18
C GLY A 75 10.70 -0.80 -26.91
N GLY A 76 9.67 -0.51 -26.10
CA GLY A 76 9.21 -1.39 -25.03
C GLY A 76 8.53 -2.64 -25.61
N GLY A 77 8.95 -3.82 -25.17
CA GLY A 77 8.26 -5.08 -25.51
C GLY A 77 6.91 -5.23 -24.80
N SER A 78 6.36 -6.44 -24.76
CA SER A 78 5.07 -6.77 -24.10
C SER A 78 5.12 -6.78 -22.57
N SER A 79 6.00 -5.99 -21.95
CA SER A 79 6.22 -6.01 -20.50
C SER A 79 5.10 -5.29 -19.75
N PRO A 80 4.60 -5.84 -18.63
CA PRO A 80 3.49 -5.24 -17.88
C PRO A 80 3.91 -3.92 -17.20
N CYS A 81 3.03 -2.92 -17.23
CA CYS A 81 3.21 -1.68 -16.48
C CYS A 81 2.73 -1.79 -15.03
N HIS A 82 1.72 -2.63 -14.79
CA HIS A 82 1.07 -2.82 -13.51
C HIS A 82 0.88 -4.30 -13.19
N ILE A 83 0.70 -4.59 -11.90
CA ILE A 83 0.28 -5.91 -11.42
C ILE A 83 -1.25 -6.05 -11.51
N PRO A 84 -1.81 -7.27 -11.55
CA PRO A 84 -3.25 -7.45 -11.36
C PRO A 84 -3.73 -6.90 -10.01
N GLY A 85 -4.90 -6.27 -9.98
CA GLY A 85 -5.44 -5.62 -8.76
C GLY A 85 -4.67 -4.36 -8.35
N TRP A 86 -4.01 -3.68 -9.30
CA TRP A 86 -3.27 -2.46 -9.02
C TRP A 86 -4.21 -1.29 -8.70
N ASP A 87 -3.82 -0.51 -7.70
CA ASP A 87 -4.43 0.75 -7.33
C ASP A 87 -3.44 1.56 -6.48
N HIS A 88 -3.49 2.88 -6.54
CA HIS A 88 -2.65 3.78 -5.73
C HIS A 88 -1.17 3.33 -5.61
N VAL A 89 -0.56 3.08 -6.76
CA VAL A 89 0.72 2.37 -6.86
C VAL A 89 1.93 3.24 -6.56
N SER A 90 3.00 2.62 -6.07
CA SER A 90 4.31 3.25 -5.89
C SER A 90 5.44 2.24 -6.06
N LEU A 91 6.59 2.69 -6.55
CA LEU A 91 7.79 1.88 -6.65
C LEU A 91 8.83 2.43 -5.68
N TRP A 92 9.49 1.54 -4.95
CA TRP A 92 10.45 1.89 -3.92
C TRP A 92 11.80 1.23 -4.20
N LEU A 93 12.84 1.94 -3.79
CA LEU A 93 14.23 1.62 -4.05
C LEU A 93 14.94 1.26 -2.75
N LYS A 94 15.85 0.29 -2.84
CA LYS A 94 16.87 0.01 -1.83
C LYS A 94 18.22 0.12 -2.51
N ASP A 95 19.13 0.91 -1.93
CA ASP A 95 20.46 1.17 -2.50
C ASP A 95 20.43 1.58 -3.99
N GLY A 96 19.44 2.41 -4.35
CA GLY A 96 19.25 2.92 -5.71
C GLY A 96 18.58 1.95 -6.69
N LYS A 97 18.28 0.71 -6.29
CA LYS A 97 17.69 -0.32 -7.16
C LYS A 97 16.21 -0.57 -6.83
N PRO A 98 15.34 -0.81 -7.84
CA PRO A 98 13.96 -1.22 -7.61
C PRO A 98 13.88 -2.45 -6.70
N GLU A 99 13.20 -2.32 -5.57
CA GLU A 99 13.15 -3.32 -4.51
C GLU A 99 11.72 -3.82 -4.27
N VAL A 100 10.74 -2.91 -4.20
CA VAL A 100 9.34 -3.27 -3.97
C VAL A 100 8.39 -2.39 -4.78
N TYR A 101 7.43 -3.03 -5.43
CA TYR A 101 6.28 -2.39 -6.04
C TYR A 101 5.09 -2.53 -5.08
N VAL A 102 4.54 -1.41 -4.64
CA VAL A 102 3.42 -1.37 -3.71
C VAL A 102 2.16 -0.94 -4.45
N SER A 103 1.08 -1.68 -4.24
CA SER A 103 -0.29 -1.32 -4.62
C SER A 103 -1.15 -1.24 -3.36
N GLN A 104 -2.09 -0.29 -3.30
CA GLN A 104 -2.97 -0.10 -2.15
C GLN A 104 -4.45 -0.03 -2.54
N PRO A 105 -5.06 -1.16 -2.96
CA PRO A 105 -6.45 -1.19 -3.38
C PRO A 105 -7.41 -1.24 -2.19
N TYR A 106 -8.62 -0.72 -2.40
CA TYR A 106 -9.72 -0.82 -1.44
C TYR A 106 -10.30 -2.24 -1.33
N SER A 107 -10.10 -3.10 -2.34
CA SER A 107 -10.55 -4.48 -2.33
C SER A 107 -9.74 -5.35 -3.29
N LEU A 108 -9.84 -6.67 -3.12
CA LEU A 108 -9.31 -7.65 -4.08
C LEU A 108 -10.34 -8.75 -4.29
N SER A 109 -10.79 -8.92 -5.53
CA SER A 109 -11.64 -10.04 -5.93
C SER A 109 -10.85 -11.34 -6.00
N LEU A 110 -11.55 -12.48 -5.94
CA LEU A 110 -10.94 -13.80 -6.13
C LEU A 110 -10.21 -13.93 -7.47
N ASN A 111 -10.77 -13.33 -8.53
CA ASN A 111 -10.14 -13.36 -9.84
C ASN A 111 -8.83 -12.57 -9.87
N GLU A 112 -8.81 -11.37 -9.28
CA GLU A 112 -7.58 -10.57 -9.17
C GLU A 112 -6.51 -11.27 -8.34
N MET A 113 -6.88 -11.90 -7.21
CA MET A 113 -5.94 -12.69 -6.41
C MET A 113 -5.33 -13.85 -7.21
N ARG A 114 -6.15 -14.60 -7.97
CA ARG A 114 -5.66 -15.67 -8.84
C ARG A 114 -4.73 -15.14 -9.94
N ASN A 115 -5.08 -14.01 -10.55
CA ASN A 115 -4.28 -13.41 -11.61
C ASN A 115 -2.95 -12.88 -11.06
N LEU A 116 -2.96 -12.31 -9.86
CA LEU A 116 -1.78 -11.82 -9.17
C LEU A 116 -0.81 -12.95 -8.83
N VAL A 117 -1.29 -14.09 -8.35
CA VAL A 117 -0.46 -15.28 -8.09
C VAL A 117 0.20 -15.74 -9.39
N ARG A 118 -0.58 -15.93 -10.47
CA ARG A 118 -0.03 -16.33 -11.78
C ARG A 118 1.01 -15.34 -12.31
N PHE A 119 0.74 -14.04 -12.15
CA PHE A 119 1.68 -12.99 -12.50
C PHE A 119 2.98 -13.11 -11.70
N CYS A 120 2.90 -13.38 -10.41
CA CYS A 120 4.08 -13.56 -9.58
C CYS A 120 4.91 -14.78 -10.03
N ASP A 121 4.24 -15.91 -10.31
CA ASP A 121 4.89 -17.13 -10.79
C ASP A 121 5.60 -16.89 -12.15
N GLU A 122 4.92 -16.23 -13.09
CA GLU A 122 5.44 -15.92 -14.44
C GLU A 122 6.70 -15.06 -14.38
N TYR A 123 6.73 -14.06 -13.50
CA TYR A 123 7.81 -13.07 -13.43
C TYR A 123 8.82 -13.33 -12.32
N GLY A 124 8.72 -14.45 -11.60
CA GLY A 124 9.62 -14.78 -10.49
C GLY A 124 9.53 -13.77 -9.34
N LEU A 125 8.32 -13.35 -9.00
CA LEU A 125 8.01 -12.42 -7.92
C LEU A 125 7.35 -13.14 -6.75
N THR A 126 7.26 -12.45 -5.62
CA THR A 126 6.40 -12.81 -4.49
C THR A 126 5.52 -11.62 -4.15
N VAL A 127 4.36 -11.89 -3.55
CA VAL A 127 3.46 -10.86 -3.04
C VAL A 127 3.07 -11.16 -1.61
N SER A 128 3.03 -10.11 -0.79
CA SER A 128 2.36 -10.14 0.51
C SER A 128 1.18 -9.17 0.49
N VAL A 129 0.08 -9.56 1.12
CA VAL A 129 -1.13 -8.73 1.26
C VAL A 129 -1.42 -8.57 2.74
N SER A 130 -1.50 -7.32 3.19
CA SER A 130 -1.74 -6.97 4.59
C SER A 130 -2.60 -5.71 4.69
N THR A 131 -3.00 -5.34 5.90
CA THR A 131 -3.62 -4.02 6.18
C THR A 131 -2.62 -3.02 6.73
N TRP A 132 -1.36 -3.44 6.89
CA TRP A 132 -0.29 -2.61 7.44
C TRP A 132 1.02 -2.82 6.68
N PRO A 133 1.75 -1.74 6.35
CA PRO A 133 1.35 -0.34 6.52
C PRO A 133 0.53 0.14 5.32
N ALA A 134 -0.60 0.80 5.58
CA ALA A 134 -1.41 1.47 4.58
C ALA A 134 -1.30 2.99 4.75
N TRP A 135 -0.91 3.72 3.70
CA TRP A 135 -0.76 5.18 3.70
C TRP A 135 -1.57 5.89 2.62
N HIS A 136 -2.16 5.19 1.65
CA HIS A 136 -3.09 5.87 0.74
C HIS A 136 -4.37 6.29 1.50
N PHE A 137 -4.96 5.34 2.22
CA PHE A 137 -6.09 5.57 3.11
C PHE A 137 -5.98 4.64 4.32
N PRO A 138 -5.22 5.04 5.38
CA PRO A 138 -4.96 4.19 6.53
C PRO A 138 -6.23 3.54 7.12
N GLY A 139 -6.24 2.21 7.21
CA GLY A 139 -7.37 1.44 7.73
C GLY A 139 -8.48 1.11 6.73
N GLY A 140 -8.48 1.68 5.52
CA GLY A 140 -9.49 1.39 4.48
C GLY A 140 -8.94 0.75 3.21
N VAL A 141 -7.62 0.63 3.05
CA VAL A 141 -7.00 -0.10 1.93
C VAL A 141 -6.20 -1.29 2.41
N LEU A 142 -6.03 -2.25 1.52
CA LEU A 142 -5.01 -3.28 1.61
C LEU A 142 -3.67 -2.70 1.19
N THR A 143 -2.58 -3.34 1.58
CA THR A 143 -1.23 -3.09 1.09
C THR A 143 -0.72 -4.37 0.45
N MET A 144 -0.48 -4.31 -0.84
CA MET A 144 0.17 -5.37 -1.61
C MET A 144 1.63 -5.00 -1.83
N GLU A 145 2.56 -5.73 -1.23
CA GLU A 145 3.99 -5.58 -1.49
C GLU A 145 4.46 -6.68 -2.45
N VAL A 146 4.84 -6.29 -3.66
CA VAL A 146 5.40 -7.18 -4.67
C VAL A 146 6.91 -7.01 -4.76
N ARG A 147 7.65 -8.11 -4.61
CA ARG A 147 9.12 -8.17 -4.60
C ARG A 147 9.62 -9.27 -5.51
N LYS A 148 10.90 -9.24 -5.89
CA LYS A 148 11.53 -10.42 -6.52
C LYS A 148 11.52 -11.57 -5.53
N ALA A 149 11.27 -12.79 -6.02
CA ALA A 149 11.47 -13.98 -5.21
C ALA A 149 12.98 -14.10 -4.90
N ASN A 150 13.33 -14.23 -3.63
CA ASN A 150 14.69 -14.62 -3.25
C ASN A 150 14.91 -16.04 -3.79
N ARG A 151 15.79 -16.19 -4.77
CA ARG A 151 16.30 -17.48 -5.22
C ARG A 151 17.60 -17.78 -4.50
#